data_AF-A0A9P9JIU0-F1
#
_entry.id   AF-A0A9P9JIU0-F1
#
_cell.length_a   1.000
_cell.length_b   1.000
_cell.length_c   1.000
_cell.angle_alpha   90.00
_cell.angle_beta   90.00
_cell.angle_gamma   90.00
#
_symmetry.space_group_name_H-M   'P 1'
#
loop_
_entity.id
_entity.type
_entity.pdbx_description
1 polymer ?
#
loop_
_entity_poly.entity_id
_entity_poly.type
_entity_poly.pdbx_seq_one_letter_code
_entity_poly.pdbx_strand_id
1 'polypeptide(L)'
;LANKLWIKVADLTALHGDHYKAIELYEKVAQASINNNLMHYLVKDYLLKAGICHLATGDAIGTARALENYRGLDPGFEQQREYTLLVDLLHTIEDLDAVAFTVKRYAYEQMNRFDRWKTDMLGKVKVSIEAAAEDDNEFA
;
A
#
# COMPACT_ATOMS: atom_id res chain seq x y z
N LEU A 1 9.02 5.95 21.58
CA LEU A 1 10.16 6.42 20.76
C LEU A 1 10.55 5.41 19.68
N ALA A 2 10.59 4.10 19.99
CA ALA A 2 10.92 3.05 19.03
C ALA A 2 10.03 3.05 17.77
N ASN A 3 8.70 3.11 17.90
CA ASN A 3 7.78 3.02 16.75
C ASN A 3 8.05 4.08 15.67
N LYS A 4 8.42 5.31 16.06
CA LYS A 4 8.80 6.38 15.12
C LYS A 4 10.07 6.09 14.32
N LEU A 5 11.03 5.36 14.90
CA LEU A 5 12.26 4.96 14.22
C LEU A 5 11.97 3.83 13.22
N TRP A 6 11.19 2.83 13.62
CA TRP A 6 10.80 1.73 12.74
C TRP A 6 10.07 2.21 11.49
N ILE A 7 9.19 3.21 11.60
CA ILE A 7 8.51 3.81 10.44
C ILE A 7 9.49 4.47 9.48
N LYS A 8 10.46 5.23 9.99
CA LYS A 8 11.48 5.86 9.13
C LYS A 8 12.34 4.82 8.43
N VAL A 9 12.70 3.74 9.14
CA VAL A 9 13.44 2.63 8.54
C VAL A 9 12.59 1.98 7.45
N ALA A 10 11.31 1.73 7.71
CA ALA A 10 10.38 1.15 6.74
C ALA A 10 10.19 2.05 5.49
N ASP A 11 10.05 3.37 5.68
CA ASP A 11 9.94 4.34 4.60
C ASP A 11 11.18 4.28 3.70
N LEU A 12 12.37 4.22 4.30
CA LEU A 12 13.65 4.14 3.58
C LEU A 12 13.83 2.78 2.87
N THR A 13 13.53 1.66 3.52
CA THR A 13 13.64 0.33 2.90
C THR A 13 12.68 0.18 1.73
N ALA A 14 11.45 0.69 1.86
CA ALA A 14 10.48 0.71 0.75
C ALA A 14 10.97 1.55 -0.43
N LEU A 15 11.60 2.70 -0.17
CA LEU A 15 12.21 3.53 -1.21
C LEU A 15 13.43 2.86 -1.84
N HIS A 16 14.16 2.01 -1.11
CA HIS A 16 15.33 1.28 -1.60
C HIS A 16 14.97 0.05 -2.47
N GLY A 17 13.72 -0.41 -2.43
CA GLY A 17 13.25 -1.59 -3.17
C GLY A 17 13.05 -2.83 -2.29
N ASP A 18 13.40 -2.79 -1.01
CA ASP A 18 13.16 -3.86 -0.06
C ASP A 18 11.73 -3.80 0.50
N HIS A 19 10.75 -4.08 -0.37
CA HIS A 19 9.33 -3.99 -0.04
C HIS A 19 8.91 -5.00 1.04
N TYR A 20 9.40 -6.24 0.99
CA TYR A 20 9.12 -7.28 2.00
C TYR A 20 9.52 -6.85 3.41
N LYS A 21 10.71 -6.25 3.54
CA LYS A 21 11.22 -5.79 4.83
C LYS A 21 10.43 -4.59 5.34
N ALA A 22 10.00 -3.70 4.46
CA ALA A 22 9.16 -2.57 4.83
C ALA A 22 7.79 -3.04 5.36
N ILE A 23 7.18 -4.04 4.72
CA ILE A 23 5.91 -4.64 5.14
C ILE A 23 6.00 -5.17 6.57
N GLU A 24 6.98 -6.05 6.86
CA GLU A 24 7.15 -6.63 8.21
C GLU A 24 7.29 -5.53 9.28
N LEU A 25 8.01 -4.46 8.96
CA LEU A 25 8.19 -3.33 9.86
C LEU A 25 6.89 -2.56 10.08
N TYR A 26 6.11 -2.32 9.03
CA TYR A 26 4.82 -1.64 9.14
C TYR A 26 3.80 -2.47 9.92
N GLU A 27 3.67 -3.77 9.64
CA GLU A 27 2.77 -4.66 10.37
C GLU A 27 3.14 -4.73 11.86
N LYS A 28 4.43 -4.87 12.16
CA LYS A 28 4.93 -4.88 13.55
C LYS A 28 4.60 -3.58 14.28
N VAL A 29 4.75 -2.44 13.62
CA VAL A 29 4.40 -1.14 14.19
C VAL A 29 2.88 -0.97 14.32
N ALA A 30 2.10 -1.44 13.35
CA ALA A 30 0.64 -1.41 13.38
C ALA A 30 0.10 -2.25 14.55
N GLN A 31 0.57 -3.49 14.70
CA GLN A 31 0.22 -4.38 15.81
C GLN A 31 0.59 -3.79 17.18
N ALA A 32 1.77 -3.15 17.28
CA ALA A 32 2.18 -2.49 18.50
C ALA A 32 1.35 -1.22 18.81
N SER A 33 0.82 -0.58 17.77
CA SER A 33 0.06 0.68 17.88
C SER A 33 -1.44 0.44 18.07
N ILE A 34 -1.97 -0.73 17.67
CA ILE A 34 -3.38 -1.09 17.86
C ILE A 34 -3.76 -1.24 19.33
N ASN A 35 -2.78 -1.64 20.16
CA ASN A 35 -2.93 -1.68 21.62
C ASN A 35 -3.00 -0.29 22.27
N ASN A 36 -2.79 0.79 21.51
CA ASN A 36 -2.78 2.15 22.02
C ASN A 36 -3.87 3.00 21.34
N ASN A 37 -4.97 3.24 22.06
CA ASN A 37 -6.17 3.88 21.54
C ASN A 37 -5.94 5.29 20.96
N LEU A 38 -4.89 5.99 21.41
CA LEU A 38 -4.48 7.30 20.87
C LEU A 38 -3.85 7.22 19.47
N MET A 39 -3.31 6.06 19.09
CA MET A 39 -2.65 5.85 17.80
C MET A 39 -3.55 5.22 16.74
N HIS A 40 -4.84 5.00 17.04
CA HIS A 40 -5.78 4.39 16.09
C HIS A 40 -5.85 5.12 14.73
N TYR A 41 -5.70 6.45 14.75
CA TYR A 41 -5.62 7.26 13.53
C TYR A 41 -4.34 7.07 12.72
N LEU A 42 -3.27 6.62 13.36
CA LEU A 42 -1.97 6.37 12.72
C LEU A 42 -1.87 4.92 12.22
N VAL A 43 -2.54 3.97 12.90
CA VAL A 43 -2.60 2.56 12.48
C VAL A 43 -3.11 2.44 11.04
N LYS A 44 -4.20 3.14 10.70
CA LYS A 44 -4.73 3.15 9.31
C LYS A 44 -3.72 3.66 8.28
N ASP A 45 -2.87 4.62 8.64
CA ASP A 45 -1.84 5.13 7.74
C ASP A 45 -0.70 4.10 7.58
N TYR A 46 -0.35 3.37 8.65
CA TYR A 46 0.62 2.28 8.59
C TYR A 46 0.11 1.10 7.75
N LEU A 47 -1.15 0.72 7.91
CA LEU A 47 -1.78 -0.33 7.11
C LEU A 47 -1.87 0.07 5.63
N LEU A 48 -2.19 1.34 5.34
CA LEU A 48 -2.16 1.87 3.98
C LEU A 48 -0.75 1.78 3.38
N LYS A 49 0.28 2.21 4.11
CA LYS A 49 1.68 2.14 3.65
C LYS A 49 2.14 0.70 3.41
N ALA A 50 1.77 -0.23 4.30
CA ALA A 50 2.07 -1.66 4.14
C ALA A 50 1.37 -2.23 2.90
N GLY A 51 0.09 -1.92 2.70
CA GLY A 51 -0.67 -2.30 1.51
C GLY A 51 -0.05 -1.77 0.21
N ILE A 52 0.39 -0.51 0.18
CA ILE A 52 1.11 0.06 -0.98
C ILE A 52 2.43 -0.68 -1.25
N CYS A 53 3.15 -1.09 -0.20
CA CYS A 53 4.37 -1.88 -0.37
C CYS A 53 4.06 -3.27 -0.94
N HIS A 54 2.96 -3.91 -0.54
CA HIS A 54 2.50 -5.15 -1.16
C HIS A 54 2.14 -4.96 -2.64
N LEU A 55 1.38 -3.91 -2.97
CA LEU A 55 1.08 -3.58 -4.36
C LEU A 55 2.36 -3.35 -5.18
N ALA A 56 3.39 -2.74 -4.58
CA ALA A 56 4.68 -2.53 -5.22
C ALA A 56 5.50 -3.81 -5.46
N THR A 57 5.18 -4.92 -4.78
CA THR A 57 5.81 -6.23 -5.07
C THR A 57 5.20 -6.94 -6.28
N GLY A 58 4.07 -6.47 -6.80
CA GLY A 58 3.35 -7.13 -7.91
C GLY A 58 2.65 -8.44 -7.50
N ASP A 59 2.68 -8.80 -6.21
CA ASP A 59 1.99 -10.00 -5.71
C ASP A 59 0.54 -9.65 -5.32
N ALA A 60 -0.38 -9.81 -6.27
CA ALA A 60 -1.80 -9.56 -6.06
C ALA A 60 -2.39 -10.49 -4.97
N ILE A 61 -1.99 -11.77 -4.97
CA ILE A 61 -2.47 -12.77 -4.00
C ILE A 61 -1.95 -12.43 -2.60
N GLY A 62 -0.66 -12.07 -2.49
CA GLY A 62 -0.05 -11.61 -1.25
C GLY A 62 -0.73 -10.36 -0.70
N THR A 63 -1.08 -9.42 -1.58
CA THR A 63 -1.80 -8.20 -1.21
C THR A 63 -3.22 -8.49 -0.71
N ALA A 64 -3.98 -9.36 -1.39
CA ALA A 64 -5.32 -9.77 -0.97
C ALA A 64 -5.31 -10.42 0.42
N ARG A 65 -4.34 -11.32 0.68
CA ARG A 65 -4.15 -11.94 1.99
C ARG A 65 -3.80 -10.91 3.07
N ALA A 66 -2.94 -9.95 2.76
CA ALA A 66 -2.60 -8.88 3.68
C ALA A 66 -3.83 -8.00 4.01
N LEU A 67 -4.67 -7.70 3.02
CA LEU A 67 -5.92 -6.98 3.23
C LEU A 67 -6.89 -7.74 4.15
N GLU A 68 -7.01 -9.06 4.01
CA GLU A 68 -7.79 -9.88 4.95
C GLU A 68 -7.23 -9.82 6.38
N ASN A 69 -5.91 -9.90 6.54
CA ASN A 69 -5.26 -9.72 7.84
C ASN A 69 -5.54 -8.34 8.45
N TYR A 70 -5.54 -7.28 7.63
CA TYR A 70 -5.83 -5.92 8.10
C TYR A 70 -7.28 -5.76 8.57
N ARG A 71 -8.25 -6.43 7.93
CA ARG A 71 -9.63 -6.50 8.41
C ARG A 71 -9.76 -7.22 9.75
N GLY A 72 -8.96 -8.27 9.96
CA GLY A 72 -8.88 -8.98 11.24
C GLY A 72 -8.23 -8.15 12.35
N LEU A 73 -7.29 -7.28 12.00
CA LEU A 73 -6.63 -6.36 12.94
C LEU A 73 -7.55 -5.22 13.36
N ASP A 74 -8.13 -4.51 12.39
CA ASP A 74 -9.05 -3.40 12.64
C ASP A 74 -10.35 -3.60 11.85
N PRO A 75 -11.44 -4.02 12.51
CA PRO A 75 -12.75 -4.18 11.88
C PRO A 75 -13.30 -2.87 11.28
N GLY A 76 -12.82 -1.72 11.76
CA GLY A 76 -13.20 -0.41 11.25
C GLY A 76 -12.46 -0.02 9.97
N PHE A 77 -11.34 -0.69 9.63
CA PHE A 77 -10.49 -0.38 8.49
C PHE A 77 -11.22 -0.63 7.16
N GLU A 78 -12.08 -1.64 7.08
CA GLU A 78 -12.85 -1.95 5.87
C GLU A 78 -13.77 -0.79 5.42
N GLN A 79 -14.29 -0.02 6.38
CA GLN A 79 -15.14 1.14 6.10
C GLN A 79 -14.32 2.40 5.80
N GLN A 80 -12.99 2.35 5.94
CA GLN A 80 -12.10 3.46 5.62
C GLN A 80 -11.84 3.52 4.12
N ARG A 81 -11.64 4.74 3.63
CA ARG A 81 -11.34 4.99 2.22
C ARG A 81 -10.00 4.42 1.80
N GLU A 82 -9.07 4.31 2.74
CA GLU A 82 -7.75 3.70 2.62
C GLU A 82 -7.86 2.24 2.16
N TYR A 83 -8.78 1.47 2.75
CA TYR A 83 -9.04 0.09 2.35
C TYR A 83 -9.65 0.02 0.95
N THR A 84 -10.69 0.82 0.69
CA THR A 84 -11.32 0.88 -0.64
C THR A 84 -10.31 1.22 -1.73
N LEU A 85 -9.40 2.17 -1.47
CA LEU A 85 -8.32 2.51 -2.39
C LEU A 85 -7.42 1.31 -2.66
N LEU A 86 -6.95 0.61 -1.62
CA LEU A 86 -6.06 -0.54 -1.82
C LEU A 86 -6.71 -1.66 -2.64
N VAL A 87 -8.00 -1.94 -2.41
CA VAL A 87 -8.77 -2.92 -3.19
C VAL A 87 -8.92 -2.46 -4.65
N ASP A 88 -9.29 -1.19 -4.86
CA ASP A 88 -9.39 -0.63 -6.20
C ASP A 88 -8.04 -0.71 -6.95
N LEU A 89 -6.92 -0.38 -6.28
CA LEU A 89 -5.60 -0.45 -6.88
C LEU A 89 -5.17 -1.89 -7.16
N LEU A 90 -5.54 -2.84 -6.28
CA LEU A 90 -5.28 -4.25 -6.48
C LEU A 90 -5.94 -4.76 -7.76
N HIS A 91 -7.24 -4.48 -7.96
CA HIS A 91 -7.93 -4.88 -9.18
C HIS A 91 -7.28 -4.25 -10.43
N THR A 92 -6.86 -2.98 -10.37
CA THR A 92 -6.18 -2.36 -11.53
C THR A 92 -4.81 -2.99 -11.85
N ILE A 93 -4.15 -3.59 -10.85
CA ILE A 93 -2.91 -4.35 -11.06
C ILE A 93 -3.22 -5.71 -11.69
N GLU A 94 -4.29 -6.38 -11.25
CA GLU A 94 -4.75 -7.65 -11.84
C GLU A 94 -5.21 -7.49 -13.29
N ASP A 95 -5.86 -6.36 -13.60
CA ASP A 95 -6.30 -6.02 -14.96
C ASP A 95 -5.18 -5.42 -15.83
N LEU A 96 -3.98 -5.18 -15.26
CA LEU A 96 -2.84 -4.50 -15.90
C LEU A 96 -3.20 -3.11 -16.50
N ASP A 97 -4.20 -2.44 -15.93
CA ASP A 97 -4.70 -1.15 -16.44
C ASP A 97 -4.08 0.04 -15.70
N ALA A 98 -2.97 0.54 -16.26
CA ALA A 98 -2.28 1.73 -15.77
C ALA A 98 -3.13 3.03 -15.84
N VAL A 99 -4.12 3.09 -16.74
CA VAL A 99 -5.03 4.24 -16.88
C VAL A 99 -6.01 4.25 -15.72
N ALA A 100 -6.66 3.12 -15.45
CA ALA A 100 -7.56 2.97 -14.30
C ALA A 100 -6.83 3.22 -12.98
N PHE A 101 -5.60 2.72 -12.82
CA PHE A 101 -4.75 3.02 -11.66
C PHE A 101 -4.56 4.52 -11.46
N THR A 102 -4.26 5.26 -12.54
CA THR A 102 -4.04 6.72 -12.49
C THR A 102 -5.32 7.46 -12.11
N VAL A 103 -6.49 7.03 -12.61
CA VAL A 103 -7.79 7.64 -12.29
C VAL A 103 -8.14 7.43 -10.81
N LYS A 104 -7.99 6.20 -10.30
CA LYS A 104 -8.25 5.87 -8.88
C LYS A 104 -7.30 6.62 -7.96
N ARG A 105 -6.01 6.69 -8.31
CA ARG A 105 -5.00 7.50 -7.61
C ARG A 105 -5.44 8.96 -7.53
N TYR A 106 -5.82 9.56 -8.66
CA TYR A 106 -6.21 10.97 -8.71
C TYR A 106 -7.48 11.27 -7.92
N ALA A 107 -8.48 10.39 -8.00
CA ALA A 107 -9.72 10.51 -7.23
C ALA A 107 -9.45 10.54 -5.72
N TYR A 108 -8.52 9.70 -5.25
CA TYR A 108 -8.11 9.71 -3.86
C TYR A 108 -7.26 10.92 -3.49
N GLU A 109 -6.33 11.35 -4.35
CA GLU A 109 -5.46 12.52 -4.13
C GLU A 109 -6.28 13.81 -3.94
N GLN A 110 -7.39 13.96 -4.66
CA GLN A 110 -8.30 15.10 -4.50
C GLN A 110 -8.98 15.14 -3.13
N MET A 111 -9.26 13.99 -2.53
CA MET A 111 -9.91 13.91 -1.22
C MET A 111 -8.90 13.90 -0.07
N ASN A 112 -7.73 13.31 -0.30
CA ASN A 112 -6.69 13.14 0.70
C ASN A 112 -5.34 13.41 0.05
N ARG A 113 -4.77 14.57 0.36
CA ARG A 113 -3.53 15.03 -0.26
C ARG A 113 -2.40 14.05 0.05
N PHE A 114 -1.83 13.44 -0.99
CA PHE A 114 -0.78 12.45 -0.79
C PHE A 114 0.51 13.09 -0.26
N ASP A 115 1.14 12.39 0.69
CA ASP A 115 2.51 12.67 1.09
C ASP A 115 3.48 12.25 -0.01
N ARG A 116 4.64 12.91 -0.08
CA ARG A 116 5.69 12.66 -1.07
C ARG A 116 6.05 11.17 -1.20
N TRP A 117 6.12 10.46 -0.08
CA TRP A 117 6.40 9.02 -0.06
C TRP A 117 5.32 8.18 -0.78
N LYS A 118 4.03 8.51 -0.57
CA LYS A 118 2.91 7.78 -1.20
C LYS A 118 2.93 8.00 -2.71
N THR A 119 3.19 9.24 -3.15
CA THR A 119 3.33 9.57 -4.57
C THR A 119 4.50 8.83 -5.22
N ASP A 120 5.66 8.81 -4.56
CA ASP A 120 6.84 8.11 -5.08
C ASP A 120 6.59 6.59 -5.19
N MET A 121 5.99 5.97 -4.17
CA MET A 121 5.69 4.54 -4.19
C MET A 121 4.63 4.16 -5.22
N LEU A 122 3.53 4.91 -5.30
CA LEU A 122 2.49 4.68 -6.32
C LEU A 122 3.02 4.91 -7.74
N GLY A 123 3.97 5.84 -7.91
CA GLY A 123 4.69 6.01 -9.17
C GLY A 123 5.48 4.76 -9.56
N LYS A 124 6.19 4.12 -8.61
CA LYS A 124 6.88 2.85 -8.87
C LYS A 124 5.92 1.73 -9.24
N VAL A 125 4.79 1.61 -8.54
CA VAL A 125 3.76 0.59 -8.85
C VAL A 125 3.25 0.80 -10.28
N LYS A 126 2.94 2.04 -10.66
CA LYS A 126 2.49 2.35 -12.02
C LYS A 126 3.52 1.91 -13.08
N VAL A 127 4.80 2.23 -12.89
CA VAL A 127 5.87 1.81 -13.82
C VAL A 127 5.96 0.28 -13.89
N SER A 128 5.77 -0.41 -12.77
CA SER A 128 5.75 -1.87 -12.74
C SER A 128 4.57 -2.47 -13.51
N ILE A 129 3.39 -1.84 -13.46
CA ILE A 129 2.21 -2.27 -14.23
C ILE A 129 2.45 -2.03 -15.73
N GLU A 130 2.96 -0.85 -16.11
CA GLU A 130 3.26 -0.52 -17.51
C GLU A 130 4.30 -1.49 -18.10
N ALA A 131 5.34 -1.84 -17.33
CA ALA A 131 6.33 -2.84 -17.74
C ALA A 131 5.73 -4.24 -17.91
N ALA A 132 4.87 -4.68 -16.99
CA ALA A 132 4.20 -5.98 -17.09
C ALA A 132 3.23 -6.04 -18.28
N ALA A 133 2.56 -4.94 -18.61
CA ALA A 133 1.67 -4.85 -19.77
C ALA A 133 2.44 -4.82 -21.11
N GLU A 134 3.64 -4.24 -21.15
CA GLU A 134 4.51 -4.26 -22.34
C GLU A 134 5.07 -5.66 -22.61
N ASP A 135 5.52 -6.39 -21.58
CA ASP A 135 6.02 -7.77 -21.71
C ASP A 135 4.93 -8.72 -22.26
N ASP A 136 3.68 -8.62 -21.81
CA ASP A 136 2.57 -9.46 -22.31
C ASP A 136 2.22 -9.19 -23.78
N ASN A 137 2.49 -7.97 -24.28
CA ASN A 137 2.19 -7.57 -25.65
C ASN A 137 3.34 -7.88 -26.63
N GLU A 138 4.55 -8.16 -26.16
CA GLU A 138 5.70 -8.54 -27.01
C GLU A 138 5.63 -10.01 -27.46
N PHE A 139 4.78 -10.84 -26.83
CA PHE A 139 4.57 -12.25 -27.17
C PHE A 139 3.21 -12.58 -27.82
N ALA A 140 2.39 -11.58 -28.13
CA ALA A 140 1.08 -11.73 -28.80
C ALA A 140 1.13 -11.45 -30.32
#